data_AF-A0A9E5BMQ2-F1
#
_entry.id   AF-A0A9E5BMQ2-F1
#
_cell.length_a   1.000
_cell.length_b   1.000
_cell.length_c   1.000
_cell.angle_alpha   90.00
_cell.angle_beta   90.00
_cell.angle_gamma   90.00
#
_symmetry.space_group_name_H-M   'P 1'
#
loop_
_entity.id
_entity.type
_entity.pdbx_description
1 polymer ?
#
loop_
_entity_poly.entity_id
_entity_poly.type
_entity_poly.pdbx_seq_one_letter_code
_entity_poly.pdbx_strand_id
1 'polypeptide(L)'
;MKFRFPIIIIDEDFRSENISGSGIRDLAVAIEGEGIEVIGLTSYGDLTSFAQQASRASCFILSIDDEEFDAVIDSEDSDLPAIANLRSFVVEVRKRNEDIPIFLYGETRTSRHIPNDILRELHGFIHMNEDTPEFVARHIIREAKVYLDSLAPPFFRALTHYASEGSYSWHCPGHSGGVAFLKSPVGRMFHQFFGENMLRADVCNAVEELGQLLDHTGPVVASERNAAR
;
A
#
# COMPACT_ATOMS: atom_id res chain seq x y z
N MET A 1 -5.93 7.13 13.32
CA MET A 1 -5.33 5.77 13.38
C MET A 1 -4.12 5.72 12.44
N LYS A 2 -3.12 4.88 12.73
CA LYS A 2 -2.02 4.62 11.79
C LYS A 2 -2.15 3.19 11.27
N PHE A 3 -2.62 3.04 10.03
CA PHE A 3 -2.48 1.78 9.30
C PHE A 3 -1.04 1.66 8.81
N ARG A 4 -0.46 0.46 8.88
CA ARG A 4 0.92 0.21 8.46
C ARG A 4 0.93 -0.64 7.21
N PHE A 5 1.12 0.03 6.07
CA PHE A 5 1.32 -0.60 4.78
C PHE A 5 2.64 -0.07 4.22
N PRO A 6 3.72 -0.87 4.20
CA PRO A 6 5.00 -0.42 3.70
C PRO A 6 5.03 -0.35 2.18
N ILE A 7 5.98 0.41 1.66
CA ILE A 7 6.37 0.38 0.26
C ILE A 7 7.40 -0.74 0.08
N ILE A 8 7.19 -1.61 -0.89
CA ILE A 8 8.09 -2.72 -1.16
C ILE A 8 8.98 -2.36 -2.35
N ILE A 9 10.28 -2.48 -2.15
CA ILE A 9 11.30 -2.29 -3.17
C ILE A 9 11.88 -3.65 -3.53
N ILE A 10 11.88 -3.99 -4.81
CA ILE A 10 12.50 -5.21 -5.34
C ILE A 10 13.64 -4.76 -6.26
N ASP A 11 14.86 -5.01 -5.83
CA ASP A 11 16.08 -4.58 -6.52
C ASP A 11 17.19 -5.58 -6.16
N GLU A 12 17.79 -6.22 -7.16
CA GLU A 12 18.82 -7.26 -6.95
C GLU A 12 20.05 -6.74 -6.21
N ASP A 13 20.35 -5.46 -6.41
CA ASP A 13 21.48 -4.74 -5.86
C ASP A 13 21.14 -3.90 -4.62
N PHE A 14 19.97 -4.11 -4.02
CA PHE A 14 19.51 -3.35 -2.86
C PHE A 14 20.53 -3.43 -1.70
N ARG A 15 21.31 -4.53 -1.64
CA ARG A 15 22.37 -4.77 -0.64
C ARG A 15 23.79 -4.62 -1.18
N SER A 16 23.96 -4.29 -2.46
CA SER A 16 25.23 -4.12 -3.14
C SER A 16 25.78 -2.69 -2.99
N GLU A 17 27.10 -2.52 -2.94
CA GLU A 17 27.75 -1.19 -2.89
C GLU A 17 28.03 -0.63 -4.31
N ASN A 18 27.11 -0.81 -5.24
CA ASN A 18 27.19 -0.24 -6.59
C ASN A 18 26.27 0.99 -6.75
N ILE A 19 26.34 1.64 -7.92
CA ILE A 19 25.60 2.88 -8.19
C ILE A 19 24.09 2.63 -8.13
N SER A 20 23.60 1.57 -8.77
CA SER A 20 22.18 1.20 -8.78
C SER A 20 21.64 0.95 -7.36
N GLY A 21 22.34 0.09 -6.60
CA GLY A 21 22.03 -0.20 -5.21
C GLY A 21 22.13 1.02 -4.27
N SER A 22 22.99 1.99 -4.56
CA SER A 22 23.03 3.26 -3.80
C SER A 22 21.82 4.14 -4.11
N GLY A 23 21.47 4.32 -5.38
CA GLY A 23 20.37 5.19 -5.79
C GLY A 23 19.03 4.74 -5.22
N ILE A 24 18.74 3.44 -5.28
CA ILE A 24 17.48 2.89 -4.73
C ILE A 24 17.43 2.99 -3.20
N ARG A 25 18.58 2.88 -2.51
CA ARG A 25 18.64 3.06 -1.05
C ARG A 25 18.46 4.51 -0.65
N ASP A 26 18.98 5.46 -1.41
CA ASP A 26 18.74 6.88 -1.16
C ASP A 26 17.25 7.21 -1.30
N LEU A 27 16.56 6.60 -2.29
CA LEU A 27 15.11 6.67 -2.41
C LEU A 27 14.39 6.03 -1.21
N ALA A 28 14.84 4.86 -0.75
CA ALA A 28 14.28 4.20 0.43
C ALA A 28 14.39 5.10 1.67
N VAL A 29 15.55 5.71 1.90
CA VAL A 29 15.80 6.65 3.01
C VAL A 29 14.90 7.88 2.89
N ALA A 30 14.72 8.43 1.67
CA ALA A 30 13.83 9.56 1.45
C ALA A 30 12.36 9.21 1.78
N ILE A 31 11.90 8.01 1.42
CA ILE A 31 10.56 7.51 1.76
C ILE A 31 10.40 7.33 3.28
N GLU A 32 11.39 6.72 3.93
CA GLU A 32 11.40 6.55 5.39
C GLU A 32 11.43 7.88 6.14
N GLY A 33 12.12 8.88 5.59
CA GLY A 33 12.15 10.26 6.11
C GLY A 33 10.77 10.93 6.14
N GLU A 34 9.86 10.55 5.25
CA GLU A 34 8.46 11.01 5.22
C GLU A 34 7.54 10.14 6.12
N GLY A 35 8.11 9.17 6.86
CA GLY A 35 7.42 8.38 7.88
C GLY A 35 6.69 7.14 7.35
N ILE A 36 7.02 6.68 6.14
CA ILE A 36 6.51 5.45 5.55
C ILE A 36 7.55 4.34 5.65
N GLU A 37 7.15 3.16 6.08
CA GLU A 37 8.05 2.00 6.21
C GLU A 37 8.41 1.45 4.82
N VAL A 38 9.68 1.11 4.62
CA VAL A 38 10.17 0.50 3.37
C VAL A 38 10.67 -0.90 3.64
N ILE A 39 10.35 -1.83 2.75
CA ILE A 39 10.88 -3.20 2.78
C ILE A 39 11.64 -3.45 1.47
N GLY A 40 12.96 -3.61 1.57
CA GLY A 40 13.81 -3.97 0.43
C GLY A 40 14.03 -5.47 0.30
N LEU A 41 13.86 -5.98 -0.92
CA LEU A 41 14.02 -7.39 -1.30
C LEU A 41 14.96 -7.49 -2.50
N THR A 42 15.78 -8.54 -2.54
CA THR A 42 16.85 -8.70 -3.54
C THR A 42 16.51 -9.63 -4.69
N SER A 43 15.28 -10.12 -4.78
CA SER A 43 14.88 -11.04 -5.85
C SER A 43 13.36 -11.15 -5.93
N TYR A 44 12.86 -11.44 -7.13
CA TYR A 44 11.47 -11.78 -7.41
C TYR A 44 10.99 -13.10 -6.75
N GLY A 45 11.90 -13.91 -6.17
CA GLY A 45 11.67 -15.12 -5.37
C GLY A 45 10.50 -16.02 -5.79
N ASP A 46 9.94 -16.80 -4.84
CA ASP A 46 8.74 -17.61 -5.10
C ASP A 46 7.51 -16.68 -5.15
N LEU A 47 6.94 -16.52 -6.35
CA LEU A 47 5.76 -15.68 -6.65
C LEU A 47 4.61 -15.89 -5.65
N THR A 48 4.49 -17.09 -5.07
CA THR A 48 3.46 -17.38 -4.05
C THR A 48 3.65 -16.59 -2.75
N SER A 49 4.90 -16.39 -2.33
CA SER A 49 5.27 -15.60 -1.15
C SER A 49 5.03 -14.10 -1.39
N PHE A 50 5.29 -13.61 -2.61
CA PHE A 50 5.06 -12.21 -2.98
C PHE A 50 3.60 -11.83 -2.97
N ALA A 51 2.78 -12.73 -3.49
CA ALA A 51 1.37 -12.44 -3.56
C ALA A 51 0.70 -12.46 -2.16
N GLN A 52 1.35 -13.03 -1.13
CA GLN A 52 0.96 -12.78 0.27
C GLN A 52 1.39 -11.38 0.73
N GLN A 53 2.56 -10.91 0.31
CA GLN A 53 3.05 -9.57 0.61
C GLN A 53 2.24 -8.44 -0.06
N ALA A 54 1.65 -8.67 -1.22
CA ALA A 54 0.77 -7.70 -1.89
C ALA A 54 -0.39 -7.23 -0.99
N SER A 55 -0.90 -8.11 -0.10
CA SER A 55 -1.94 -7.73 0.87
C SER A 55 -1.46 -6.78 1.97
N ARG A 56 -0.15 -6.70 2.17
CA ARG A 56 0.50 -5.87 3.19
C ARG A 56 1.11 -4.60 2.59
N ALA A 57 1.36 -4.55 1.29
CA ALA A 57 2.02 -3.42 0.63
C ALA A 57 1.06 -2.27 0.29
N SER A 58 1.57 -1.05 0.28
CA SER A 58 0.87 0.12 -0.30
C SER A 58 1.30 0.45 -1.72
N CYS A 59 2.48 -0.02 -2.13
CA CYS A 59 3.09 0.27 -3.42
C CYS A 59 4.27 -0.69 -3.67
N PHE A 60 4.54 -1.01 -4.92
CA PHE A 60 5.74 -1.72 -5.37
C PHE A 60 6.65 -0.81 -6.19
N ILE A 61 7.95 -0.88 -5.95
CA ILE A 61 9.00 -0.30 -6.79
C ILE A 61 9.86 -1.45 -7.27
N LEU A 62 9.96 -1.60 -8.58
CA LEU A 62 10.75 -2.65 -9.22
C LEU A 62 11.94 -2.00 -9.90
N SER A 63 13.14 -2.42 -9.53
CA SER A 63 14.36 -1.94 -10.18
C SER A 63 14.75 -2.85 -11.34
N ILE A 64 15.20 -2.24 -12.42
CA ILE A 64 15.68 -2.92 -13.63
C ILE A 64 16.87 -2.14 -14.18
N ASP A 65 17.98 -2.84 -14.37
CA ASP A 65 19.24 -2.28 -14.89
C ASP A 65 19.41 -2.56 -16.40
N ASP A 66 20.20 -1.71 -17.07
CA ASP A 66 20.48 -1.83 -18.51
C ASP A 66 21.23 -3.12 -18.87
N GLU A 67 22.05 -3.66 -17.97
CA GLU A 67 22.76 -4.93 -18.17
C GLU A 67 21.80 -6.12 -18.35
N GLU A 68 20.57 -6.03 -17.81
CA GLU A 68 19.53 -7.05 -18.01
C GLU A 68 18.95 -7.03 -19.45
N PHE A 69 19.14 -5.95 -20.21
CA PHE A 69 18.69 -5.82 -21.60
C PHE A 69 19.79 -6.14 -22.62
N ASP A 70 21.05 -5.87 -22.30
CA ASP A 70 22.18 -6.08 -23.20
C ASP A 70 22.57 -7.56 -23.37
N ALA A 71 22.00 -8.47 -22.55
CA ALA A 71 22.28 -9.91 -22.62
C ALA A 71 21.76 -10.63 -23.88
N VAL A 72 21.00 -9.97 -24.77
CA VAL A 72 20.42 -10.63 -25.97
C VAL A 72 20.47 -9.71 -27.20
N ILE A 73 21.67 -9.51 -27.76
CA ILE A 73 21.81 -8.99 -29.13
C ILE A 73 21.55 -10.10 -30.20
N ASP A 74 21.41 -11.37 -29.81
CA ASP A 74 21.52 -12.50 -30.75
C ASP A 74 20.28 -13.40 -30.97
N SER A 75 19.06 -13.00 -30.56
CA SER A 75 17.86 -13.73 -30.99
C SER A 75 16.60 -12.86 -31.09
N GLU A 76 16.10 -12.72 -32.32
CA GLU A 76 14.94 -11.88 -32.72
C GLU A 76 13.57 -12.28 -32.12
N ASP A 77 13.48 -13.22 -31.17
CA ASP A 77 12.16 -13.78 -30.78
C ASP A 77 12.03 -14.30 -29.32
N SER A 78 12.93 -13.96 -28.40
CA SER A 78 12.76 -14.32 -26.98
C SER A 78 12.66 -13.08 -26.10
N ASP A 79 11.52 -12.91 -25.41
CA ASP A 79 11.38 -11.95 -24.31
C ASP A 79 12.59 -12.10 -23.37
N LEU A 80 13.31 -11.00 -23.11
CA LEU A 80 14.42 -10.97 -22.16
C LEU A 80 13.99 -11.59 -20.83
N PRO A 81 14.83 -12.40 -20.15
CA PRO A 81 14.48 -13.02 -18.88
C PRO A 81 13.94 -12.03 -17.84
N ALA A 82 14.49 -10.82 -17.79
CA ALA A 82 14.01 -9.73 -16.94
C ALA A 82 12.60 -9.27 -17.30
N ILE A 83 12.29 -9.10 -18.59
CA ILE A 83 10.93 -8.78 -19.07
C ILE A 83 9.96 -9.91 -18.71
N ALA A 84 10.35 -11.16 -18.89
CA ALA A 84 9.51 -12.32 -18.57
C ALA A 84 9.21 -12.41 -17.06
N ASN A 85 10.20 -12.10 -16.22
CA ASN A 85 10.04 -12.04 -14.77
C ASN A 85 9.15 -10.86 -14.36
N LEU A 86 9.37 -9.67 -14.92
CA LEU A 86 8.56 -8.48 -14.69
C LEU A 86 7.09 -8.72 -15.08
N ARG A 87 6.86 -9.27 -16.28
CA ARG A 87 5.54 -9.64 -16.79
C ARG A 87 4.86 -10.61 -15.84
N SER A 88 5.56 -11.66 -15.42
CA SER A 88 5.05 -12.67 -14.49
C SER A 88 4.71 -12.05 -13.13
N PHE A 89 5.56 -11.15 -12.63
CA PHE A 89 5.32 -10.41 -11.39
C PHE A 89 4.05 -9.56 -11.48
N VAL A 90 3.93 -8.72 -12.51
CA VAL A 90 2.78 -7.83 -12.70
C VAL A 90 1.48 -8.64 -12.80
N VAL A 91 1.47 -9.73 -13.57
CA VAL A 91 0.30 -10.62 -13.70
C VAL A 91 -0.10 -11.22 -12.36
N GLU A 92 0.85 -11.70 -11.55
CA GLU A 92 0.54 -12.27 -10.23
C GLU A 92 0.04 -11.24 -9.23
N VAL A 93 0.59 -10.01 -9.24
CA VAL A 93 0.08 -8.91 -8.40
C VAL A 93 -1.36 -8.56 -8.80
N ARG A 94 -1.61 -8.40 -10.10
CA ARG A 94 -2.92 -8.01 -10.63
C ARG A 94 -4.01 -9.06 -10.41
N LYS A 95 -3.66 -10.35 -10.29
CA LYS A 95 -4.61 -11.41 -9.90
C LYS A 95 -5.23 -11.19 -8.51
N ARG A 96 -4.54 -10.50 -7.61
CA ARG A 96 -5.00 -10.27 -6.22
C ARG A 96 -5.35 -8.82 -5.96
N ASN A 97 -4.75 -7.90 -6.71
CA ASN A 97 -4.90 -6.48 -6.50
C ASN A 97 -4.78 -5.71 -7.82
N GLU A 98 -5.93 -5.30 -8.34
CA GLU A 98 -6.02 -4.60 -9.63
C GLU A 98 -5.40 -3.19 -9.56
N ASP A 99 -5.51 -2.51 -8.41
CA ASP A 99 -5.24 -1.07 -8.30
C ASP A 99 -3.93 -0.72 -7.56
N ILE A 100 -3.21 -1.70 -7.00
CA ILE A 100 -1.97 -1.37 -6.26
C ILE A 100 -0.96 -0.67 -7.18
N PRO A 101 -0.36 0.47 -6.74
CA PRO A 101 0.65 1.15 -7.52
C PRO A 101 1.90 0.30 -7.71
N ILE A 102 2.37 0.25 -8.97
CA ILE A 102 3.62 -0.41 -9.35
C ILE A 102 4.44 0.62 -10.13
N PHE A 103 5.60 0.98 -9.60
CA PHE A 103 6.58 1.83 -10.26
C PHE A 103 7.75 1.00 -10.75
N LEU A 104 8.32 1.43 -11.87
CA LEU A 104 9.59 0.95 -12.33
C LEU A 104 10.68 1.97 -12.02
N TYR A 105 11.82 1.51 -11.57
CA TYR A 105 13.01 2.28 -11.29
C TYR A 105 14.13 1.77 -12.19
N GLY A 106 14.80 2.66 -12.92
CA GLY A 106 15.87 2.24 -13.82
C GLY A 106 16.42 3.40 -14.64
N GLU A 107 17.21 3.07 -15.66
CA GLU A 107 17.79 4.06 -16.56
C GLU A 107 16.83 4.48 -17.68
N THR A 108 17.04 5.68 -18.22
CA THR A 108 16.19 6.22 -19.29
C THR A 108 16.19 5.36 -20.55
N ARG A 109 17.30 4.64 -20.82
CA ARG A 109 17.39 3.72 -21.97
C ARG A 109 16.54 2.46 -21.76
N THR A 110 16.55 1.92 -20.54
CA THR A 110 15.75 0.76 -20.09
C THR A 110 14.27 0.91 -20.47
N SER A 111 13.70 2.11 -20.28
CA SER A 111 12.29 2.41 -20.56
C SER A 111 11.85 2.12 -22.01
N ARG A 112 12.75 2.21 -22.99
CA ARG A 112 12.43 2.03 -24.42
C ARG A 112 12.22 0.58 -24.81
N HIS A 113 12.71 -0.34 -24.00
CA HIS A 113 12.68 -1.77 -24.28
C HIS A 113 11.49 -2.48 -23.61
N ILE A 114 10.64 -1.74 -22.89
CA ILE A 114 9.51 -2.31 -22.15
C ILE A 114 8.30 -2.46 -23.07
N PRO A 115 7.73 -3.69 -23.17
CA PRO A 115 6.53 -3.92 -23.93
C PRO A 115 5.34 -3.07 -23.45
N ASN A 116 4.53 -2.60 -24.41
CA ASN A 116 3.36 -1.75 -24.14
C ASN A 116 2.34 -2.39 -23.18
N ASP A 117 2.23 -3.71 -23.19
CA ASP A 117 1.28 -4.40 -22.32
C ASP A 117 1.72 -4.36 -20.85
N ILE A 118 3.02 -4.33 -20.56
CA ILE A 118 3.54 -4.11 -19.21
C ILE A 118 3.40 -2.64 -18.83
N LEU A 119 3.77 -1.72 -19.73
CA LEU A 119 3.68 -0.27 -19.47
C LEU A 119 2.27 0.17 -19.07
N ARG A 120 1.23 -0.49 -19.59
CA ARG A 120 -0.17 -0.22 -19.24
C ARG A 120 -0.54 -0.58 -17.79
N GLU A 121 0.19 -1.49 -17.17
CA GLU A 121 -0.05 -1.95 -15.81
C GLU A 121 0.76 -1.16 -14.76
N LEU A 122 1.79 -0.44 -15.22
CA LEU A 122 2.65 0.39 -14.37
C LEU A 122 2.02 1.78 -14.15
N HIS A 123 2.24 2.33 -12.96
CA HIS A 123 1.79 3.68 -12.61
C HIS A 123 2.79 4.76 -13.06
N GLY A 124 4.06 4.42 -13.14
CA GLY A 124 5.10 5.36 -13.56
C GLY A 124 6.47 4.71 -13.70
N PHE A 125 7.35 5.42 -14.40
CA PHE A 125 8.76 5.12 -14.52
C PHE A 125 9.54 6.21 -13.78
N ILE A 126 10.52 5.80 -12.98
CA ILE A 126 11.39 6.65 -12.18
C ILE A 126 12.79 6.57 -12.77
N HIS A 127 13.34 7.73 -13.13
CA HIS A 127 14.64 7.81 -13.76
C HIS A 127 15.72 7.93 -12.70
N MET A 128 16.47 6.84 -12.49
CA MET A 128 17.49 6.71 -11.44
C MET A 128 18.47 7.90 -11.35
N ASN A 129 18.90 8.43 -12.51
CA ASN A 129 19.93 9.47 -12.60
C ASN A 129 19.40 10.87 -12.89
N GLU A 130 18.10 11.03 -13.12
CA GLU A 130 17.51 12.32 -13.53
C GLU A 130 16.61 12.92 -12.45
N ASP A 131 16.05 12.09 -11.57
CA ASP A 131 15.13 12.52 -10.53
C ASP A 131 15.81 12.63 -9.14
N THR A 132 15.36 13.57 -8.31
CA THR A 132 15.82 13.63 -6.92
C THR A 132 15.04 12.66 -6.03
N PRO A 133 15.71 11.90 -5.13
CA PRO A 133 15.04 10.93 -4.25
C PRO A 133 13.87 11.52 -3.46
N GLU A 134 13.98 12.76 -2.98
CA GLU A 134 12.93 13.40 -2.18
C GLU A 134 11.69 13.76 -2.99
N PHE A 135 11.87 14.14 -4.26
CA PHE A 135 10.74 14.46 -5.13
C PHE A 135 9.98 13.19 -5.50
N VAL A 136 10.72 12.15 -5.88
CA VAL A 136 10.17 10.83 -6.21
C VAL A 136 9.47 10.22 -5.01
N ALA A 137 10.08 10.24 -3.83
CA ALA A 137 9.48 9.73 -2.60
C ALA A 137 8.10 10.34 -2.35
N ARG A 138 7.95 11.67 -2.47
CA ARG A 138 6.66 12.33 -2.31
C ARG A 138 5.64 11.92 -3.36
N HIS A 139 6.07 11.72 -4.61
CA HIS A 139 5.19 11.25 -5.67
C HIS A 139 4.68 9.83 -5.39
N ILE A 140 5.57 8.90 -5.05
CA ILE A 140 5.22 7.52 -4.72
C ILE A 140 4.29 7.47 -3.50
N ILE A 141 4.60 8.24 -2.46
CA ILE A 141 3.79 8.31 -1.25
C ILE A 141 2.39 8.88 -1.56
N ARG A 142 2.28 9.82 -2.49
CA ARG A 142 0.99 10.33 -2.93
C ARG A 142 0.16 9.23 -3.58
N GLU A 143 0.71 8.48 -4.53
CA GLU A 143 -0.02 7.40 -5.20
C GLU A 143 -0.36 6.26 -4.22
N ALA A 144 0.56 5.91 -3.32
CA ALA A 144 0.31 4.96 -2.26
C ALA A 144 -0.85 5.39 -1.35
N LYS A 145 -0.93 6.69 -1.00
CA LYS A 145 -2.06 7.24 -0.21
C LYS A 145 -3.37 7.19 -0.97
N VAL A 146 -3.37 7.57 -2.25
CA VAL A 146 -4.58 7.49 -3.11
C VAL A 146 -5.11 6.06 -3.15
N TYR A 147 -4.23 5.08 -3.31
CA TYR A 147 -4.60 3.67 -3.25
C TYR A 147 -5.14 3.26 -1.86
N LEU A 148 -4.45 3.59 -0.77
CA LEU A 148 -4.91 3.22 0.57
C LEU A 148 -6.25 3.86 0.93
N ASP A 149 -6.50 5.09 0.49
CA ASP A 149 -7.77 5.80 0.70
C ASP A 149 -8.91 5.15 -0.10
N SER A 150 -8.62 4.51 -1.24
CA SER A 150 -9.62 3.81 -2.06
C SER A 150 -10.06 2.47 -1.48
N LEU A 151 -9.20 1.81 -0.69
CA LEU A 151 -9.45 0.46 -0.14
C LEU A 151 -10.66 0.38 0.80
N ALA A 152 -10.85 1.39 1.64
CA ALA A 152 -11.88 1.34 2.68
C ALA A 152 -13.28 1.49 2.06
N PRO A 153 -14.19 0.50 2.24
CA PRO A 153 -15.56 0.63 1.77
C PRO A 153 -16.30 1.75 2.52
N PRO A 154 -17.41 2.28 1.97
CA PRO A 154 -18.04 3.52 2.45
C PRO A 154 -18.27 3.57 3.96
N PHE A 155 -18.86 2.51 4.54
CA PHE A 155 -19.13 2.45 5.98
C PHE A 155 -17.84 2.34 6.82
N PHE A 156 -16.89 1.50 6.42
CA PHE A 156 -15.63 1.36 7.16
C PHE A 156 -14.79 2.65 7.12
N ARG A 157 -14.78 3.36 5.98
CA ARG A 157 -14.15 4.68 5.88
C ARG A 157 -14.76 5.67 6.86
N ALA A 158 -16.08 5.77 6.91
CA ALA A 158 -16.77 6.65 7.85
C ALA A 158 -16.50 6.25 9.32
N LEU A 159 -16.56 4.96 9.63
CA LEU A 159 -16.30 4.45 10.98
C LEU A 159 -14.88 4.73 11.45
N THR A 160 -13.88 4.55 10.58
CA THR A 160 -12.47 4.84 10.92
C THR A 160 -12.23 6.34 11.10
N HIS A 161 -12.90 7.19 10.32
CA HIS A 161 -12.87 8.64 10.50
C HIS A 161 -13.46 9.03 11.86
N TYR A 162 -14.71 8.62 12.15
CA TYR A 162 -15.35 8.86 13.45
C TYR A 162 -14.47 8.39 14.62
N ALA A 163 -14.02 7.14 14.54
CA ALA A 163 -13.18 6.56 15.57
C ALA A 163 -11.85 7.30 15.72
N SER A 164 -11.33 7.95 14.68
CA SER A 164 -10.09 8.72 14.74
C SER A 164 -10.24 10.11 15.38
N GLU A 165 -11.40 10.76 15.23
CA GLU A 165 -11.66 12.11 15.75
C GLU A 165 -11.75 12.14 17.29
N GLY A 166 -12.15 11.03 17.91
CA GLY A 166 -12.15 10.91 19.38
C GLY A 166 -13.27 11.68 20.06
N SER A 167 -14.40 11.78 19.38
CA SER A 167 -15.60 12.48 19.82
C SER A 167 -16.13 11.88 21.13
N TYR A 168 -15.96 12.60 22.24
CA TYR A 168 -16.62 12.27 23.50
C TYR A 168 -18.12 12.50 23.34
N SER A 169 -18.90 11.44 23.54
CA SER A 169 -20.35 11.49 23.39
C SER A 169 -21.09 11.14 24.67
N TRP A 170 -22.29 11.69 24.82
CA TRP A 170 -23.20 11.49 25.95
C TRP A 170 -24.32 10.49 25.62
N HIS A 171 -24.07 9.60 24.67
CA HIS A 171 -25.00 8.56 24.23
C HIS A 171 -24.43 7.17 24.52
N CYS A 172 -25.23 6.13 24.27
CA CYS A 172 -24.75 4.75 24.32
C CYS A 172 -23.69 4.48 23.22
N PRO A 173 -22.77 3.52 23.39
CA PRO A 173 -22.56 2.68 24.57
C PRO A 173 -21.96 3.42 25.76
N GLY A 174 -22.41 3.09 26.98
CA GLY A 174 -21.98 3.76 28.21
C GLY A 174 -20.51 3.56 28.60
N HIS A 175 -19.74 2.76 27.83
CA HIS A 175 -18.29 2.70 28.00
C HIS A 175 -17.55 3.85 27.33
N SER A 176 -18.22 4.66 26.49
CA SER A 176 -17.70 5.88 25.86
C SER A 176 -16.32 5.68 25.23
N GLY A 177 -16.23 4.83 24.21
CA GLY A 177 -14.96 4.53 23.55
C GLY A 177 -13.99 3.69 24.39
N GLY A 178 -14.44 3.16 25.53
CA GLY A 178 -13.65 2.28 26.41
C GLY A 178 -13.21 2.94 27.72
N VAL A 179 -13.48 4.23 27.90
CA VAL A 179 -13.11 5.02 29.09
C VAL A 179 -13.67 4.40 30.39
N ALA A 180 -14.87 3.82 30.37
CA ALA A 180 -15.43 3.19 31.56
C ALA A 180 -14.59 2.00 32.04
N PHE A 181 -13.99 1.23 31.13
CA PHE A 181 -13.15 0.08 31.47
C PHE A 181 -11.87 0.50 32.22
N LEU A 182 -11.38 1.72 32.01
CA LEU A 182 -10.16 2.21 32.69
C LEU A 182 -10.35 2.46 34.20
N LYS A 183 -11.60 2.40 34.69
CA LYS A 183 -11.98 2.66 36.09
C LYS A 183 -11.79 1.45 37.03
N SER A 184 -11.45 0.27 36.53
CA SER A 184 -11.16 -0.92 37.36
C SER A 184 -9.93 -1.68 36.86
N PRO A 185 -9.20 -2.43 37.73
CA PRO A 185 -8.05 -3.23 37.30
C PRO A 185 -8.42 -4.26 36.23
N VAL A 186 -9.54 -4.97 36.39
CA VAL A 186 -10.04 -5.95 35.42
C VAL A 186 -10.45 -5.27 34.10
N GLY A 187 -11.04 -4.08 34.16
CA GLY A 187 -11.38 -3.33 32.96
C GLY A 187 -10.15 -2.81 32.21
N ARG A 188 -9.05 -2.48 32.90
CA ARG A 188 -7.77 -2.17 32.23
C ARG A 188 -7.21 -3.38 31.50
N MET A 189 -7.29 -4.57 32.08
CA MET A 189 -6.93 -5.82 31.37
C MET A 189 -7.80 -6.01 30.11
N PHE A 190 -9.11 -5.79 30.22
CA PHE A 190 -10.04 -5.87 29.08
C PHE A 190 -9.69 -4.85 27.98
N HIS A 191 -9.46 -3.59 28.36
CA HIS A 191 -9.11 -2.52 27.44
C HIS A 191 -7.77 -2.78 26.73
N GLN A 192 -6.78 -3.34 27.43
CA GLN A 192 -5.50 -3.73 26.83
C GLN A 192 -5.65 -4.93 25.91
N PHE A 193 -6.50 -5.90 26.27
CA PHE A 193 -6.73 -7.10 25.47
C PHE A 193 -7.43 -6.78 24.14
N PHE A 194 -8.52 -5.99 24.15
CA PHE A 194 -9.27 -5.65 22.94
C PHE A 194 -8.70 -4.45 22.15
N GLY A 195 -8.03 -3.53 22.86
CA GLY A 195 -7.46 -2.32 22.26
C GLY A 195 -8.47 -1.18 22.06
N GLU A 196 -7.97 0.05 22.11
CA GLU A 196 -8.80 1.26 22.09
C GLU A 196 -9.59 1.43 20.78
N ASN A 197 -9.01 1.08 19.63
CA ASN A 197 -9.67 1.27 18.33
C ASN A 197 -10.96 0.44 18.21
N MET A 198 -10.95 -0.80 18.73
CA MET A 198 -12.15 -1.64 18.76
C MET A 198 -13.24 -1.01 19.63
N LEU A 199 -12.86 -0.51 20.80
CA LEU A 199 -13.79 0.12 21.74
C LEU A 199 -14.32 1.47 21.27
N ARG A 200 -13.55 2.21 20.46
CA ARG A 200 -13.97 3.46 19.82
C ARG A 200 -14.86 3.23 18.60
N ALA A 201 -14.72 2.09 17.94
CA ALA A 201 -15.56 1.67 16.84
C ALA A 201 -16.88 1.02 17.29
N ASP A 202 -17.00 0.65 18.57
CA ASP A 202 -18.27 0.18 19.17
C ASP A 202 -19.17 1.37 19.48
N VAL A 203 -20.10 1.64 18.56
CA VAL A 203 -20.97 2.81 18.52
C VAL A 203 -22.42 2.39 18.34
N CYS A 204 -23.36 3.25 18.75
CA CYS A 204 -24.78 3.01 18.56
C CYS A 204 -25.37 3.92 17.47
N ASN A 205 -26.66 3.71 17.20
CA ASN A 205 -27.48 4.51 16.30
C ASN A 205 -27.52 6.02 16.61
N ALA A 206 -26.96 6.50 17.72
CA ALA A 206 -26.89 7.93 18.02
C ALA A 206 -25.81 8.66 17.19
N VAL A 207 -24.93 7.94 16.48
CA VAL A 207 -23.92 8.52 15.60
C VAL A 207 -24.53 8.76 14.21
N GLU A 208 -25.16 9.92 14.03
CA GLU A 208 -25.90 10.26 12.81
C GLU A 208 -25.04 10.21 11.53
N GLU A 209 -23.76 10.61 11.63
CA GLU A 209 -22.82 10.64 10.49
C GLU A 209 -22.53 9.26 9.89
N LEU A 210 -22.72 8.18 10.65
CA LEU A 210 -22.58 6.81 10.16
C LEU A 210 -23.86 6.29 9.49
N GLY A 211 -24.98 7.00 9.64
CA GLY A 211 -26.29 6.56 9.18
C GLY A 211 -26.90 5.47 10.06
N GLN A 212 -27.98 4.87 9.57
CA GLN A 212 -28.76 3.87 10.30
C GLN A 212 -28.85 2.57 9.52
N LEU A 213 -28.54 1.47 10.20
CA LEU A 213 -28.63 0.13 9.61
C LEU A 213 -30.07 -0.32 9.37
N LEU A 214 -31.00 -0.03 10.29
CA LEU A 214 -32.40 -0.44 10.15
C LEU A 214 -33.19 0.43 9.18
N ASP A 215 -32.77 1.68 8.99
CA ASP A 215 -33.45 2.63 8.09
C ASP A 215 -32.74 2.79 6.74
N HIS A 216 -31.62 2.09 6.53
CA HIS A 216 -30.81 2.14 5.30
C HIS A 216 -30.43 3.57 4.89
N THR A 217 -29.69 4.28 5.75
CA THR A 217 -29.27 5.68 5.50
C THR A 217 -27.76 5.88 5.60
N GLY A 218 -27.27 7.00 5.05
CA GLY A 218 -25.88 7.43 5.16
C GLY A 218 -24.84 6.45 4.59
N PRO A 219 -23.65 6.35 5.21
CA PRO A 219 -22.63 5.38 4.85
C PRO A 219 -23.09 3.92 4.84
N VAL A 220 -24.09 3.55 5.65
CA VAL A 220 -24.63 2.18 5.66
C VAL A 220 -25.25 1.82 4.32
N VAL A 221 -26.20 2.61 3.80
CA VAL A 221 -26.84 2.29 2.50
C VAL A 221 -25.86 2.39 1.33
N ALA A 222 -24.86 3.26 1.43
CA ALA A 222 -23.77 3.30 0.45
C ALA A 222 -23.00 1.97 0.43
N SER A 223 -22.75 1.38 1.61
CA SER A 223 -22.10 0.07 1.73
C SER A 223 -22.99 -1.08 1.25
N GLU A 224 -24.30 -1.03 1.49
CA GLU A 224 -25.25 -2.01 0.98
C GLU A 224 -25.30 -2.02 -0.55
N ARG A 225 -25.36 -0.82 -1.16
CA ARG A 225 -25.28 -0.68 -2.62
C ARG A 225 -23.96 -1.16 -3.18
N ASN A 226 -22.85 -0.91 -2.48
CA ASN A 226 -21.54 -1.40 -2.87
C ASN A 226 -21.45 -2.93 -2.82
N ALA A 227 -22.09 -3.57 -1.83
CA ALA A 227 -22.15 -5.02 -1.73
C ALA A 227 -23.08 -5.67 -2.77
N ALA A 228 -24.06 -4.93 -3.29
CA ALA A 228 -25.00 -5.40 -4.31
C ALA A 228 -24.50 -5.23 -5.76
N ARG A 229 -23.39 -4.51 -5.97
CA ARG A 229 -22.77 -4.27 -7.28
C ARG A 229 -21.99 -5.50 -7.75
#